data_AF-A0A453DT46-F1
#
_entry.id   AF-A0A453DT46-F1
#
_cell.length_a   1.000
_cell.length_b   1.000
_cell.length_c   1.000
_cell.angle_alpha   90.00
_cell.angle_beta   90.00
_cell.angle_gamma   90.00
#
_symmetry.space_group_name_H-M   'P 1'
#
loop_
_entity.id
_entity.type
_entity.pdbx_description
1 polymer ?
#
loop_
_entity_poly.entity_id
_entity_poly.type
_entity_poly.pdbx_seq_one_letter_code
_entity_poly.pdbx_strand_id
1 'polypeptide(L)' 'SYAIESIHLSCNYAYKDVVQNITLGDDYYFTRYPVVEKRLAQAGVRLALILNRIFDKKKADTMPLYVQ' A
#
# COMPACT_ATOMS: atom_id res chain seq x y z
N SER A 1 4.30 7.06 -5.99
CA SER A 1 2.85 6.84 -5.80
C SER A 1 2.61 5.39 -5.38
N TYR A 2 1.43 5.06 -4.83
CA TYR A 2 1.15 3.69 -4.34
C TYR A 2 1.26 2.63 -5.44
N ALA A 3 0.83 2.97 -6.65
CA ALA A 3 0.91 2.10 -7.83
C ALA A 3 2.36 1.84 -8.28
N ILE A 4 3.23 2.85 -8.25
CA ILE A 4 4.66 2.69 -8.61
C ILE A 4 5.37 1.72 -7.65
N GLU A 5 5.08 1.82 -6.35
CA GLU A 5 5.61 0.86 -5.38
C GLU A 5 5.07 -0.54 -5.64
N SER A 6 3.79 -0.66 -6.02
CA SER A 6 3.15 -1.93 -6.33
C SER A 6 3.82 -2.62 -7.51
N ILE A 7 4.01 -1.92 -8.65
CA ILE A 7 4.64 -2.52 -9.83
C ILE A 7 6.09 -2.91 -9.58
N HIS A 8 6.84 -2.09 -8.80
CA HIS A 8 8.20 -2.42 -8.44
C HIS A 8 8.28 -3.71 -7.61
N LEU A 9 7.36 -3.92 -6.66
CA LEU A 9 7.30 -5.15 -5.88
C LEU A 9 6.82 -6.34 -6.70
N SER A 10 5.88 -6.15 -7.62
CA SER A 10 5.46 -7.20 -8.54
C SER A 10 6.64 -7.72 -9.36
N CYS A 11 7.43 -6.83 -9.97
CA CYS A 11 8.58 -7.23 -10.78
C CYS A 11 9.71 -7.87 -9.96
N ASN A 12 10.01 -7.34 -8.77
CA ASN A 12 11.19 -7.76 -8.00
C ASN A 12 10.93 -8.90 -6.99
N TYR A 13 9.67 -9.17 -6.64
CA TYR A 13 9.33 -10.17 -5.63
C TYR A 13 8.29 -11.17 -6.12
N ALA A 14 7.19 -10.71 -6.73
CA ALA A 14 6.08 -11.60 -7.10
C ALA A 14 6.42 -12.47 -8.32
N TYR A 15 6.80 -11.83 -9.43
CA TYR A 15 7.11 -12.53 -10.69
C TYR A 15 8.56 -12.96 -10.81
N LYS A 16 9.44 -12.39 -9.98
CA LYS A 16 10.88 -12.68 -10.04
C LYS A 16 11.13 -14.16 -9.76
N ASP A 17 11.83 -14.80 -10.70
CA ASP A 17 12.26 -16.21 -10.66
C ASP A 17 11.11 -17.24 -10.63
N VAL A 18 9.88 -16.82 -10.95
CA VAL A 18 8.70 -17.70 -11.03
C VAL A 18 8.41 -18.05 -12.49
N VAL A 19 8.21 -19.33 -12.79
CA VAL A 19 7.81 -19.82 -14.11
C VAL A 19 6.50 -20.59 -14.02
N GLN A 20 5.84 -20.81 -15.16
CA GLN A 20 4.55 -21.49 -15.21
C GLN A 20 4.67 -22.95 -14.73
N ASN A 21 3.61 -23.46 -14.09
CA ASN A 21 3.46 -24.85 -13.66
C ASN A 21 4.47 -25.35 -12.61
N ILE A 22 5.02 -24.45 -11.79
CA ILE A 22 5.83 -24.81 -10.61
C ILE A 22 5.00 -24.73 -9.33
N THR A 23 5.39 -25.50 -8.32
CA THR A 23 4.88 -25.34 -6.96
C THR A 23 5.79 -24.40 -6.19
N LEU A 24 5.22 -23.35 -5.58
CA LEU A 24 5.93 -22.42 -4.71
C LEU A 24 5.84 -22.92 -3.27
N GLY A 25 6.99 -23.26 -2.68
CA GLY A 25 7.08 -23.75 -1.31
C GLY A 25 7.64 -22.71 -0.34
N ASP A 26 8.23 -23.20 0.74
CA ASP A 26 8.71 -22.41 1.87
C ASP A 26 9.73 -21.34 1.49
N ASP A 27 10.64 -21.62 0.55
CA ASP A 27 11.64 -20.65 0.08
C ASP A 27 10.99 -19.39 -0.52
N TYR A 28 9.90 -19.56 -1.29
CA TYR A 28 9.13 -18.44 -1.81
C TYR A 28 8.37 -17.75 -0.68
N TYR A 29 7.76 -18.52 0.22
CA TYR A 29 7.00 -17.98 1.34
C TYR A 29 7.85 -17.08 2.24
N PHE A 30 8.95 -17.60 2.79
CA PHE A 30 9.76 -16.86 3.77
C PHE A 30 10.41 -15.60 3.20
N THR A 31 10.72 -15.58 1.90
CA THR A 31 11.31 -14.41 1.24
C THR A 31 10.27 -13.35 0.87
N ARG A 32 9.02 -13.72 0.58
CA ARG A 32 7.96 -12.78 0.14
C ARG A 32 7.03 -12.35 1.27
N TYR A 33 6.90 -13.15 2.33
CA TYR A 33 6.04 -12.85 3.48
C TYR A 33 6.31 -11.47 4.11
N PRO A 34 7.56 -11.07 4.42
CA PRO A 34 7.84 -9.74 4.99
C PRO A 34 7.44 -8.58 4.09
N VAL A 35 7.46 -8.78 2.76
CA VAL A 35 7.00 -7.77 1.79
C VAL A 35 5.49 -7.59 1.88
N VAL A 36 4.74 -8.68 2.00
CA VAL A 36 3.28 -8.64 2.17
C VAL A 36 2.91 -7.94 3.46
N GLU A 37 3.54 -8.30 4.59
CA GLU A 37 3.32 -7.64 5.88
C GLU A 37 3.56 -6.13 5.80
N LYS A 38 4.68 -5.72 5.20
CA LYS A 38 5.00 -4.30 5.00
C LYS A 38 3.91 -3.59 4.19
N ARG A 39 3.36 -4.21 3.14
CA ARG A 39 2.30 -3.60 2.32
C ARG A 39 0.99 -3.46 3.05
N LEU A 40 0.61 -4.45 3.86
CA LEU A 40 -0.57 -4.38 4.71
C LEU A 40 -0.44 -3.24 5.73
N ALA A 41 0.70 -3.13 6.41
CA ALA A 41 0.97 -2.04 7.35
C ALA A 41 0.94 -0.67 6.65
N GLN A 42 1.60 -0.53 5.50
CA GLN A 42 1.59 0.72 4.72
C GLN A 42 0.18 1.12 4.29
N ALA A 43 -0.65 0.16 3.84
CA ALA A 43 -2.03 0.42 3.46
C ALA A 43 -2.85 0.94 4.64
N GLY A 44 -2.73 0.30 5.81
CA GLY A 44 -3.42 0.75 7.04
C GLY A 44 -3.05 2.19 7.43
N VAL A 45 -1.76 2.51 7.48
CA VAL A 45 -1.28 3.86 7.80
C VAL A 45 -1.78 4.90 6.79
N ARG A 46 -1.69 4.58 5.50
CA ARG A 46 -2.10 5.51 4.43
C ARG A 46 -3.61 5.74 4.42
N LEU A 47 -4.39 4.68 4.61
CA LEU A 47 -5.84 4.79 4.71
C LEU A 47 -6.23 5.62 5.94
N ALA A 48 -5.67 5.33 7.12
CA ALA A 48 -5.92 6.11 8.32
C ALA A 48 -5.56 7.60 8.12
N LEU A 49 -4.42 7.90 7.50
CA LEU A 49 -4.03 9.28 7.18
C LEU A 49 -5.04 9.96 6.24
N ILE A 50 -5.52 9.27 5.20
CA ILE A 50 -6.50 9.81 4.26
C ILE A 50 -7.82 10.10 4.98
N LEU A 51 -8.34 9.13 5.74
CA LEU A 51 -9.59 9.29 6.47
C LEU A 51 -9.49 10.40 7.53
N ASN A 52 -8.39 10.44 8.28
CA ASN A 52 -8.14 11.50 9.26
C ASN A 52 -8.14 12.88 8.60
N ARG A 53 -7.57 13.02 7.39
CA ARG A 53 -7.60 14.29 6.65
C ARG A 53 -9.01 14.68 6.18
N ILE A 54 -9.80 13.71 5.73
CA ILE A 54 -11.17 13.95 5.24
C ILE A 54 -12.10 14.36 6.39
N PHE A 55 -11.94 13.73 7.55
CA PHE A 55 -12.85 13.91 8.69
C PHE A 55 -12.30 14.83 9.80
N ASP A 56 -11.21 15.56 9.55
CA ASP A 56 -10.68 16.55 10.48
C ASP A 56 -11.61 17.78 10.57
N LYS A 57 -12.52 17.76 11.55
CA LYS A 57 -13.51 18.82 11.80
C LYS A 57 -12.87 20.19 12.04
N LYS A 58 -11.65 20.25 12.60
CA LYS A 58 -10.98 21.52 12.88
C LYS A 58 -10.64 22.32 11.61
N LYS A 59 -10.49 21.63 10.46
CA LYS A 59 -10.29 22.26 9.14
C LYS A 59 -11.60 22.66 8.46
N ALA A 60 -12.71 21.98 8.77
CA ALA A 60 -14.03 22.35 8.25
C ALA A 60 -14.51 23.67 8.86
N ASP A 61 -14.20 23.92 10.14
CA ASP A 61 -14.61 25.14 10.85
C ASP A 61 -13.76 26.38 10.52
N THR A 62 -12.57 26.19 9.91
CA THR A 62 -11.64 27.29 9.57
C THR A 62 -11.58 27.65 8.09
N MET A 63 -12.33 26.99 7.20
CA MET A 63 -12.51 27.50 5.84
C MET A 63 -13.62 28.57 5.85
N PRO A 64 -13.30 29.87 5.71
CA PRO A 64 -14.33 30.84 5.42
C PRO A 64 -14.89 30.47 4.05
N LEU A 65 -16.22 30.46 3.93
CA LEU A 65 -16.89 30.42 2.64
C LEU A 65 -16.44 31.65 1.83
N TYR A 66 -15.37 31.53 1.05
CA TYR A 66 -15.12 32.48 -0.02
C TYR A 66 -16.03 32.10 -1.17
N VAL A 67 -17.24 32.67 -1.12
CA VAL A 67 -18.14 32.73 -2.26
C VAL A 67 -17.47 33.65 -3.28
N GLN A 68 -17.00 33.07 -4.39
CA GLN A 68 -16.69 33.79 -5.62
C GLN A 68 -17.57 33.24 -6.73
#